data_AF-M7SYB4-F1
#
_entry.id   AF-M7SYB4-F1
#
_cell.length_a   1.000
_cell.length_b   1.000
_cell.length_c   1.000
_cell.angle_alpha   90.00
_cell.angle_beta   90.00
_cell.angle_gamma   90.00
#
_symmetry.space_group_name_H-M   'P 1'
#
loop_
_entity.id
_entity.type
_entity.pdbx_description
1 polymer ?
#
loop_
_entity_poly.entity_id
_entity_poly.type
_entity_poly.pdbx_seq_one_letter_code
_entity_poly.pdbx_strand_id
1 'polypeptide(L)'
;MNIRKQTAFCRMHKRRTALNSGNEKGYPKIDWGTIESRLAKHESFMREILEGSRPSHYASLLKEKVESGKNRTLLKTDDSVTPGYYGPKGLRVMTDFIMRRLSSVIRKRAVEDRLISARSYTGYVQAVLMPELAVRLVMEDMDVGEGEARDILRDSIEVGELLHEETGDVVAYESEDEDIYTI
;
A
#
# COMPACT_ATOMS: atom_id res chain seq x y z
N MET A 1 5.60 2.00 -37.53
CA MET A 1 4.65 1.59 -36.47
C MET A 1 5.18 2.10 -35.13
N ASN A 2 4.45 2.95 -34.42
CA ASN A 2 4.99 3.67 -33.24
C ASN A 2 4.64 2.92 -31.94
N ILE A 3 5.62 2.18 -31.41
CA ILE A 3 5.53 1.37 -30.19
C ILE A 3 4.97 2.19 -29.00
N ARG A 4 5.28 3.48 -28.93
CA ARG A 4 4.80 4.38 -27.86
C ARG A 4 3.28 4.55 -27.87
N LYS A 5 2.66 4.66 -29.06
CA LYS A 5 1.19 4.78 -29.20
C LYS A 5 0.48 3.48 -28.80
N GLN A 6 1.08 2.33 -29.08
CA GLN A 6 0.53 1.02 -28.73
C GLN A 6 0.56 0.79 -27.21
N THR A 7 1.68 1.11 -26.55
CA THR A 7 1.80 1.00 -25.08
C THR A 7 0.80 1.92 -24.36
N ALA A 8 0.63 3.16 -24.83
CA ALA A 8 -0.35 4.09 -24.27
C ALA A 8 -1.79 3.58 -24.41
N PHE A 9 -2.15 3.04 -25.58
CA PHE A 9 -3.48 2.45 -25.81
C PHE A 9 -3.73 1.22 -24.91
N CYS A 10 -2.74 0.32 -24.77
CA CYS A 10 -2.82 -0.83 -23.88
C CYS A 10 -2.99 -0.42 -22.40
N ARG A 11 -2.23 0.58 -21.92
CA ARG A 11 -2.35 1.08 -20.55
C ARG A 11 -3.72 1.70 -20.29
N MET A 12 -4.22 2.52 -21.23
CA MET A 12 -5.54 3.13 -21.11
C MET A 12 -6.66 2.09 -21.10
N HIS A 13 -6.60 1.08 -21.96
CA HIS A 13 -7.55 -0.02 -21.97
C HIS A 13 -7.53 -0.81 -20.65
N LYS A 14 -6.34 -1.20 -20.17
CA LYS A 14 -6.18 -1.90 -18.88
C LYS A 14 -6.73 -1.10 -17.71
N ARG A 15 -6.46 0.21 -17.67
CA ARG A 15 -7.00 1.11 -16.63
C ARG A 15 -8.52 1.18 -16.66
N ARG A 16 -9.13 1.21 -17.85
CA ARG A 16 -10.60 1.17 -18.00
C ARG A 16 -11.17 -0.16 -17.54
N THR A 17 -10.55 -1.28 -17.89
CA THR A 17 -10.96 -2.61 -17.42
C THR A 17 -10.84 -2.71 -15.90
N ALA A 18 -9.77 -2.20 -15.30
CA ALA A 18 -9.59 -2.14 -13.85
C ALA A 18 -10.62 -1.26 -13.15
N LEU A 19 -11.02 -0.14 -13.76
CA LEU A 19 -12.08 0.71 -13.24
C LEU A 19 -13.43 -0.02 -13.26
N ASN A 20 -13.73 -0.71 -14.36
CA ASN A 20 -14.97 -1.49 -14.48
C ASN A 20 -15.00 -2.63 -13.45
N SER A 21 -13.93 -3.43 -13.35
CA SER A 21 -13.86 -4.52 -12.39
C SER A 21 -13.89 -4.02 -10.94
N GLY A 22 -13.26 -2.88 -10.65
CA GLY A 22 -13.35 -2.22 -9.35
C GLY A 22 -14.78 -1.80 -9.01
N ASN A 23 -15.50 -1.21 -9.97
CA ASN A 23 -16.91 -0.85 -9.78
C ASN A 23 -17.82 -2.08 -9.61
N GLU A 24 -17.60 -3.14 -10.40
CA GLU A 24 -18.35 -4.39 -10.29
C GLU A 24 -18.14 -5.07 -8.92
N LYS A 25 -16.93 -4.99 -8.38
CA LYS A 25 -16.58 -5.49 -7.04
C LYS A 25 -16.92 -4.51 -5.92
N GLY A 26 -17.44 -3.32 -6.23
CA GLY A 26 -17.84 -2.31 -5.24
C GLY A 26 -16.70 -1.57 -4.54
N TYR A 27 -15.48 -1.58 -5.09
CA TYR A 27 -14.36 -0.86 -4.48
C TYR A 27 -14.60 0.66 -4.47
N PRO A 28 -14.24 1.35 -3.38
CA PRO A 28 -14.54 2.76 -3.21
C PRO A 28 -13.68 3.63 -4.14
N LYS A 29 -14.19 4.82 -4.45
CA LYS A 29 -13.36 5.90 -4.97
C LYS A 29 -12.62 6.55 -3.80
N ILE A 30 -11.29 6.44 -3.79
CA ILE A 30 -10.47 6.94 -2.69
C ILE A 30 -10.35 8.46 -2.78
N ASP A 31 -10.82 9.14 -1.73
CA ASP A 31 -10.53 10.54 -1.52
C ASP A 31 -9.18 10.72 -0.81
N TRP A 32 -8.16 11.00 -1.62
CA TRP A 32 -6.81 11.24 -1.13
C TRP A 32 -6.66 12.53 -0.32
N GLY A 33 -7.61 13.47 -0.38
CA GLY A 33 -7.59 14.69 0.43
C GLY A 33 -7.94 14.42 1.90
N THR A 34 -8.73 13.38 2.17
CA THR A 34 -9.19 13.03 3.51
C THR A 34 -8.51 11.79 4.09
N ILE A 35 -7.67 11.11 3.32
CA ILE A 35 -7.00 9.87 3.72
C ILE A 35 -6.21 10.02 5.02
N GLU A 36 -5.44 11.09 5.21
CA GLU A 36 -4.62 11.27 6.42
C GLU A 36 -5.49 11.32 7.69
N SER A 37 -6.67 11.94 7.62
CA SER A 37 -7.65 11.96 8.71
C SER A 37 -8.20 10.57 9.02
N ARG A 38 -8.37 9.72 8.00
CA ARG A 38 -8.77 8.31 8.20
C ARG A 38 -7.67 7.51 8.86
N LEU A 39 -6.42 7.64 8.39
CA LEU A 39 -5.26 6.98 9.00
C LEU A 39 -5.09 7.38 10.47
N ALA A 40 -5.30 8.66 10.78
CA ALA A 40 -5.21 9.19 12.15
C ALA A 40 -6.19 8.54 13.13
N LYS A 41 -7.38 8.13 12.68
CA LYS A 41 -8.36 7.41 13.53
C LYS A 41 -7.84 6.06 14.01
N HIS A 42 -6.87 5.46 13.32
CA HIS A 42 -6.29 4.17 13.66
C HIS A 42 -4.91 4.27 14.32
N GLU A 43 -4.46 5.47 14.71
CA GLU A 43 -3.15 5.62 15.33
C GLU A 43 -3.02 4.84 16.65
N SER A 44 -4.06 4.84 17.49
CA SER A 44 -4.09 4.06 18.73
C SER A 44 -4.00 2.56 18.47
N PHE A 45 -4.77 2.05 17.50
CA PHE A 45 -4.72 0.65 17.07
C PHE A 45 -3.30 0.21 16.68
N MET A 46 -2.58 1.07 15.95
CA MET A 46 -1.21 0.79 15.51
C MET A 46 -0.21 0.82 16.67
N ARG A 47 -0.42 1.70 17.65
CA ARG A 47 0.37 1.76 18.88
C ARG A 47 0.17 0.49 19.72
N GLU A 48 -1.08 0.02 19.86
CA GLU A 48 -1.38 -1.22 20.59
C GLU A 48 -0.65 -2.44 19.99
N ILE A 49 -0.58 -2.54 18.66
CA ILE A 49 0.19 -3.58 17.98
C ILE A 49 1.68 -3.44 18.27
N LEU A 50 2.24 -2.23 18.14
CA LEU A 50 3.66 -1.96 18.44
C LEU A 50 4.03 -2.25 19.90
N GLU A 51 3.10 -2.05 20.81
CA GLU A 51 3.30 -2.25 22.23
C GLU A 51 3.05 -3.70 22.67
N GLY A 52 2.59 -4.56 21.75
CA GLY A 52 2.26 -5.95 22.00
C GLY A 52 0.98 -6.14 22.84
N SER A 53 0.21 -5.07 23.08
CA SER A 53 -1.05 -5.15 23.82
C SER A 53 -2.20 -5.68 22.97
N ARG A 54 -2.05 -5.67 21.65
CA ARG A 54 -3.02 -6.20 20.69
C ARG A 54 -2.40 -7.27 19.78
N PRO A 55 -3.09 -8.41 19.56
CA PRO A 55 -2.67 -9.39 18.57
C PRO A 55 -2.66 -8.80 17.16
N SER A 56 -1.67 -9.19 16.36
CA SER A 56 -1.58 -8.84 14.94
C SER A 56 -1.37 -10.10 14.11
N HIS A 57 -2.17 -10.22 13.04
CA HIS A 57 -2.06 -11.31 12.08
C HIS A 57 -0.71 -11.24 11.36
N TYR A 58 -0.35 -10.04 10.87
CA TYR A 58 0.90 -9.87 10.12
C TYR A 58 2.15 -9.95 11.00
N ALA A 59 2.08 -9.55 12.28
CA ALA A 59 3.15 -9.78 13.24
C ALA A 59 3.37 -11.29 13.48
N SER A 60 2.28 -12.05 13.59
CA SER A 60 2.35 -13.51 13.77
C SER A 60 2.96 -14.19 12.55
N LEU A 61 2.54 -13.80 11.34
CA LEU A 61 3.14 -14.28 10.08
C LEU A 61 4.63 -13.92 9.99
N LEU A 62 5.01 -12.70 10.38
CA LEU A 62 6.41 -12.30 10.38
C LEU A 62 7.22 -13.15 11.37
N LYS A 63 6.68 -13.40 12.56
CA LYS A 63 7.32 -14.22 13.58
C LYS A 63 7.56 -15.64 13.09
N GLU A 64 6.55 -16.29 12.51
CA GLU A 64 6.67 -17.62 11.92
C GLU A 64 7.76 -17.66 10.83
N LYS A 65 7.78 -16.66 9.94
CA LYS A 65 8.81 -16.54 8.91
C LYS A 65 10.22 -16.43 9.52
N VAL A 66 10.40 -15.57 10.52
CA VAL A 66 11.70 -15.38 11.20
C VAL A 66 12.15 -16.66 11.92
N GLU A 67 11.24 -17.33 12.63
CA GLU A 67 11.53 -18.56 13.39
C GLU A 67 11.84 -19.75 12.48
N SER A 68 11.17 -19.85 11.33
CA SER A 68 11.39 -20.94 10.36
C SER A 68 12.78 -20.89 9.71
N GLY A 69 13.50 -19.77 9.82
CA GLY A 69 14.82 -19.57 9.18
C GLY A 69 14.79 -19.56 7.64
N LYS A 70 13.63 -19.79 7.01
CA LYS A 70 13.42 -19.62 5.58
C LYS A 70 13.43 -18.11 5.28
N ASN A 71 14.22 -17.70 4.29
CA ASN A 71 14.42 -16.29 3.86
C ASN A 71 15.43 -15.45 4.68
N ARG A 72 16.50 -16.04 5.21
CA ARG A 72 17.63 -15.29 5.82
C ARG A 72 18.38 -14.37 4.84
N THR A 73 18.25 -14.58 3.52
CA THR A 73 19.11 -13.95 2.51
C THR A 73 18.30 -13.12 1.51
N LEU A 74 17.61 -12.08 1.99
CA LEU A 74 16.59 -11.29 1.25
C LEU A 74 15.22 -11.96 1.36
N LEU A 75 14.47 -11.61 2.40
CA LEU A 75 13.02 -11.65 2.28
C LEU A 75 12.67 -10.74 1.11
N LYS A 76 12.38 -11.36 -0.05
CA LYS A 76 12.08 -10.65 -1.27
C LYS A 76 11.04 -9.58 -1.00
N THR A 77 11.23 -8.45 -1.66
CA THR A 77 10.30 -7.32 -1.75
C THR A 77 8.88 -7.73 -2.15
N ASP A 78 8.68 -8.96 -2.63
CA ASP A 78 7.38 -9.61 -2.89
C ASP A 78 6.46 -9.67 -1.65
N ASP A 79 7.00 -9.59 -0.42
CA ASP A 79 6.18 -9.48 0.80
C ASP A 79 5.64 -8.05 1.05
N SER A 80 6.22 -7.03 0.42
CA SER A 80 5.73 -5.65 0.43
C SER A 80 4.63 -5.52 -0.62
N VAL A 81 3.51 -6.18 -0.35
CA VAL A 81 2.35 -6.16 -1.21
C VAL A 81 1.75 -4.76 -1.17
N THR A 82 1.66 -4.12 -2.33
CA THR A 82 0.86 -2.91 -2.55
C THR A 82 -0.51 -3.06 -1.86
N PRO A 83 -1.03 -2.08 -1.11
CA PRO A 83 -2.22 -2.24 -0.27
C PRO A 83 -3.54 -2.41 -1.05
N GLY A 84 -3.67 -3.49 -1.80
CA GLY A 84 -4.82 -3.79 -2.64
C GLY A 84 -5.18 -2.63 -3.57
N TYR A 85 -6.47 -2.32 -3.64
CA TYR A 85 -7.00 -1.23 -4.45
C TYR A 85 -6.46 0.16 -4.06
N TYR A 86 -5.79 0.33 -2.91
CA TYR A 86 -5.11 1.57 -2.59
C TYR A 86 -3.86 1.83 -3.45
N GLY A 87 -3.29 0.78 -4.06
CA GLY A 87 -2.22 0.90 -5.04
C GLY A 87 -0.91 1.50 -4.49
N PRO A 88 0.06 1.76 -5.37
CA PRO A 88 1.36 2.34 -4.99
C PRO A 88 1.25 3.67 -4.26
N LYS A 89 0.28 4.52 -4.64
CA LYS A 89 -0.01 5.76 -3.93
C LYS A 89 -0.42 5.52 -2.47
N GLY A 90 -1.24 4.50 -2.23
CA GLY A 90 -1.62 4.07 -0.89
C GLY A 90 -0.44 3.61 -0.06
N LEU A 91 0.43 2.77 -0.64
CA LEU A 91 1.65 2.29 0.02
C LEU A 91 2.49 3.45 0.55
N ARG A 92 2.74 4.45 -0.29
CA ARG A 92 3.48 5.65 0.09
C ARG A 92 2.79 6.43 1.20
N VAL A 93 1.53 6.80 1.00
CA VAL A 93 0.77 7.64 1.95
C VAL A 93 0.69 6.97 3.33
N MET A 94 0.43 5.67 3.39
CA MET A 94 0.38 4.92 4.64
C MET A 94 1.75 4.81 5.31
N THR A 95 2.80 4.50 4.55
CA THR A 95 4.16 4.40 5.08
C THR A 95 4.65 5.74 5.63
N ASP A 96 4.45 6.83 4.88
CA ASP A 96 4.81 8.18 5.28
C ASP A 96 4.08 8.60 6.56
N PHE A 97 2.78 8.31 6.64
CA PHE A 97 1.98 8.57 7.83
C PHE A 97 2.54 7.82 9.06
N ILE A 98 2.77 6.51 8.93
CA ILE A 98 3.31 5.67 10.01
C ILE A 98 4.68 6.19 10.46
N MET A 99 5.58 6.47 9.52
CA MET A 99 6.92 6.95 9.83
C MET A 99 6.90 8.33 10.49
N ARG A 100 6.03 9.24 10.04
CA ARG A 100 5.87 10.56 10.67
C ARG A 100 5.32 10.48 12.09
N ARG A 101 4.31 9.65 12.34
CA ARG A 101 3.58 9.62 13.62
C ARG A 101 4.15 8.67 14.66
N LEU A 102 4.71 7.54 14.22
CA LEU A 102 5.04 6.42 15.09
C LEU A 102 6.54 6.10 15.16
N SER A 103 7.41 6.77 14.39
CA SER A 103 8.83 6.40 14.34
C SER A 103 9.56 6.46 15.69
N SER A 104 9.19 7.35 16.60
CA SER A 104 9.76 7.37 17.96
C SER A 104 9.42 6.10 18.75
N VAL A 105 8.17 5.67 18.69
CA VAL A 105 7.70 4.44 19.35
C VAL A 105 8.33 3.22 18.70
N ILE A 106 8.35 3.17 17.37
CA ILE A 106 8.97 2.06 16.63
C ILE A 106 10.45 1.94 16.98
N ARG A 107 11.21 3.05 17.01
CA ARG A 107 12.63 3.03 17.38
C ARG A 107 12.85 2.55 18.81
N LYS A 108 12.03 2.99 19.76
CA LYS A 108 12.10 2.51 21.15
C LYS A 108 11.82 1.01 21.21
N ARG A 109 10.72 0.55 20.61
CA ARG A 109 10.32 -0.85 20.60
C ARG A 109 11.30 -1.74 19.83
N ALA A 110 11.99 -1.24 18.81
CA ALA A 110 13.02 -1.99 18.09
C ALA A 110 14.22 -2.41 18.97
N VAL A 111 14.46 -1.70 20.09
CA VAL A 111 15.48 -2.08 21.08
C VAL A 111 14.99 -3.21 21.99
N GLU A 112 13.69 -3.23 22.27
CA GLU A 112 13.05 -4.14 23.24
C GLU A 112 12.54 -5.43 22.59
N ASP A 113 12.08 -5.36 21.33
CA ASP A 113 11.45 -6.45 20.60
C ASP A 113 12.31 -6.90 19.42
N ARG A 114 12.78 -8.15 19.53
CA ARG A 114 13.62 -8.80 18.52
C ARG A 114 12.91 -8.93 17.18
N LEU A 115 11.59 -9.07 17.14
CA LEU A 115 10.81 -9.19 15.90
C LEU A 115 10.88 -7.91 15.07
N ILE A 116 10.83 -6.75 15.72
CA ILE A 116 10.97 -5.43 15.07
C ILE A 116 12.41 -5.25 14.56
N SER A 117 13.41 -5.67 15.36
CA SER A 117 14.82 -5.61 14.97
C SER A 117 15.16 -6.54 13.79
N ALA A 118 14.44 -7.66 13.63
CA ALA A 118 14.76 -8.71 12.65
C ALA A 118 14.64 -8.27 11.18
N ARG A 119 13.83 -7.25 10.88
CA ARG A 119 13.55 -6.74 9.53
C ARG A 119 14.05 -5.32 9.29
N SER A 120 14.76 -4.70 10.24
CA SER A 120 14.81 -3.24 10.43
C SER A 120 13.44 -2.64 10.77
N TYR A 121 13.42 -1.44 11.35
CA TYR A 121 12.16 -0.78 11.70
C TYR A 121 11.28 -0.50 10.46
N THR A 122 11.88 -0.14 9.31
CA THR A 122 11.13 0.07 8.05
C THR A 122 10.55 -1.23 7.53
N GLY A 123 11.30 -2.33 7.59
CA GLY A 123 10.80 -3.63 7.17
C GLY A 123 9.67 -4.15 8.06
N TYR A 124 9.69 -3.84 9.37
CA TYR A 124 8.55 -4.13 10.25
C TYR A 124 7.32 -3.27 9.89
N VAL A 125 7.52 -2.00 9.55
CA VAL A 125 6.42 -1.13 9.09
C VAL A 125 5.75 -1.73 7.86
N GLN A 126 6.53 -2.09 6.84
CA GLN A 126 5.99 -2.62 5.58
C GLN A 126 5.39 -4.03 5.73
N ALA A 127 5.97 -4.88 6.59
CA ALA A 127 5.51 -6.26 6.75
C ALA A 127 4.35 -6.42 7.74
N VAL A 128 4.15 -5.47 8.65
CA VAL A 128 3.17 -5.60 9.75
C VAL A 128 2.25 -4.40 9.82
N LEU A 129 2.79 -3.22 10.11
CA LEU A 129 1.96 -2.06 10.43
C LEU A 129 1.15 -1.56 9.24
N MET A 130 1.78 -1.42 8.08
CA MET A 130 1.13 -0.98 6.85
C MET A 130 -0.01 -1.91 6.44
N PRO A 131 0.17 -3.25 6.34
CA PRO A 131 -0.93 -4.12 5.95
C PRO A 131 -2.04 -4.21 7.02
N GLU A 132 -1.72 -4.11 8.32
CA GLU A 132 -2.76 -4.00 9.36
C GLU A 132 -3.59 -2.71 9.22
N LEU A 133 -2.93 -1.58 8.93
CA LEU A 133 -3.62 -0.32 8.67
C LEU A 133 -4.48 -0.39 7.40
N ALA A 134 -3.97 -0.98 6.34
CA ALA A 134 -4.72 -1.17 5.09
C ALA A 134 -5.96 -2.02 5.31
N VAL A 135 -5.86 -3.12 6.06
CA VAL A 135 -7.02 -3.95 6.44
C VAL A 135 -8.08 -3.12 7.17
N ARG A 136 -7.69 -2.25 8.12
CA ARG A 136 -8.66 -1.38 8.80
C ARG A 136 -9.44 -0.49 7.84
N LEU A 137 -8.76 0.11 6.88
CA LEU A 137 -9.44 0.97 5.91
C LEU A 137 -10.34 0.17 4.98
N VAL A 138 -9.93 -1.04 4.58
CA VAL A 138 -10.78 -1.93 3.76
C VAL A 138 -12.03 -2.34 4.53
N MET A 139 -11.91 -2.63 5.83
CA MET A 139 -13.08 -2.92 6.68
C MET A 139 -14.05 -1.73 6.70
N GLU A 140 -13.55 -0.50 6.82
CA GLU A 140 -14.39 0.70 6.78
C GLU A 140 -15.05 0.93 5.42
N ASP A 141 -14.30 0.72 4.35
CA ASP A 141 -14.75 1.00 2.99
C ASP A 141 -15.78 0.00 2.48
N MET A 142 -15.58 -1.27 2.83
CA MET A 142 -16.37 -2.39 2.31
C MET A 142 -17.41 -2.89 3.31
N ASP A 143 -17.38 -2.39 4.56
CA ASP A 143 -18.23 -2.84 5.67
C ASP A 143 -18.11 -4.35 5.93
N VAL A 144 -16.87 -4.84 6.05
CA VAL A 144 -16.55 -6.27 6.19
C VAL A 144 -15.68 -6.56 7.42
N GLY A 145 -15.63 -7.84 7.79
CA GLY A 145 -14.74 -8.33 8.85
C GLY A 145 -13.27 -8.42 8.43
N GLU A 146 -12.37 -8.61 9.41
CA GLU A 146 -10.92 -8.64 9.19
C GLU A 146 -10.46 -9.70 8.16
N GLY A 147 -11.06 -10.89 8.17
CA GLY A 147 -10.69 -11.97 7.25
C GLY A 147 -10.99 -11.62 5.80
N GLU A 148 -12.22 -11.21 5.54
CA GLU A 148 -12.67 -10.78 4.22
C GLU A 148 -11.92 -9.51 3.74
N ALA A 149 -11.63 -8.58 4.65
CA ALA A 149 -10.81 -7.41 4.32
C ALA A 149 -9.40 -7.80 3.83
N ARG A 150 -8.76 -8.82 4.42
CA ARG A 150 -7.47 -9.34 3.94
C ARG A 150 -7.58 -9.98 2.56
N ASP A 151 -8.67 -10.71 2.30
CA ASP A 151 -8.93 -11.31 0.99
C ASP A 151 -9.14 -10.23 -0.07
N ILE A 152 -9.96 -9.20 0.22
CA ILE A 152 -10.15 -8.05 -0.66
C ILE A 152 -8.82 -7.33 -0.91
N LEU A 153 -8.01 -7.11 0.13
CA LEU A 153 -6.71 -6.46 0.01
C LEU A 153 -5.80 -7.21 -0.97
N ARG A 154 -5.78 -8.55 -0.91
CA ARG A 154 -5.01 -9.39 -1.84
C ARG A 154 -5.61 -9.38 -3.25
N ASP A 155 -6.91 -9.54 -3.38
CA ASP A 155 -7.58 -9.75 -4.67
C ASP A 155 -7.73 -8.45 -5.49
N SER A 156 -7.40 -7.30 -4.88
CA SER A 156 -7.51 -5.97 -5.48
C SER A 156 -6.18 -5.31 -5.85
N ILE A 157 -5.05 -6.02 -5.70
CA ILE A 157 -3.71 -5.48 -6.00
C ILE A 157 -3.62 -4.95 -7.43
N GLU A 158 -4.00 -5.76 -8.42
CA GLU A 158 -3.92 -5.37 -9.85
C GLU A 158 -4.77 -4.13 -10.15
N VAL A 159 -5.94 -4.00 -9.49
CA VAL A 159 -6.80 -2.83 -9.62
C VAL A 159 -6.11 -1.60 -9.05
N GLY A 160 -5.53 -1.71 -7.85
CA GLY A 160 -4.80 -0.60 -7.22
C GLY A 160 -3.56 -0.18 -8.01
N GLU A 161 -2.80 -1.14 -8.53
CA GLU A 161 -1.64 -0.88 -9.38
C GLU A 161 -2.00 -0.10 -10.64
N LEU A 162 -3.13 -0.39 -11.28
CA LEU A 162 -3.54 0.31 -12.51
C LEU A 162 -4.24 1.66 -12.24
N LEU A 163 -4.95 1.79 -11.13
CA LEU A 163 -5.75 2.99 -10.84
C LEU A 163 -4.99 4.04 -10.03
N HIS A 164 -4.14 3.61 -9.10
CA HIS A 164 -3.48 4.46 -8.10
C HIS A 164 -1.95 4.38 -8.19
N GLU A 165 -1.46 4.40 -9.44
CA GLU A 165 -0.04 4.57 -9.78
C GLU A 165 0.58 5.80 -9.08
N GLU A 166 1.86 5.70 -8.73
CA GLU A 166 2.59 6.84 -8.20
C GLU A 166 2.92 7.82 -9.33
N THR A 167 2.66 9.11 -9.13
CA THR A 167 2.80 10.18 -10.13
C THR A 167 4.22 10.42 -10.67
N GLY A 168 5.21 9.60 -10.29
CA GLY A 168 6.58 9.64 -10.82
C GLY A 168 6.76 8.97 -12.19
N ASP A 169 5.81 8.15 -12.64
CA ASP A 169 5.82 7.45 -13.94
C ASP A 169 4.82 8.04 -14.96
N VAL A 170 4.52 9.33 -14.79
CA VAL A 170 3.94 10.13 -15.86
C VAL A 170 5.10 10.92 -16.45
N VAL A 171 5.63 10.46 -17.58
CA VAL A 171 6.43 11.33 -18.45
C VAL A 171 5.55 12.56 -18.68
N ALA A 172 5.96 13.70 -18.13
CA ALA A 172 5.29 14.96 -18.40
C ALA A 172 5.32 15.16 -19.91
N TYR A 173 4.18 14.95 -20.56
CA TYR A 173 4.01 15.32 -21.95
C TYR A 173 3.81 16.83 -21.94
N GLU A 174 4.91 17.57 -22.04
CA GLU A 174 4.85 18.94 -22.54
C GLU A 174 4.24 18.83 -23.95
N SER A 175 2.99 19.26 -24.05
CA SER A 175 2.38 19.59 -25.33
C SER A 175 3.09 20.83 -25.85
N GLU A 176 4.17 20.62 -26.61
CA GLU A 176 4.66 21.64 -27.54
C GLU A 176 3.71 21.66 -28.75
N ASP A 177 2.57 22.32 -28.57
CA ASP A 177 1.85 22.92 -29.68
C ASP A 177 1.84 24.43 -29.42
N GLU A 178 2.78 25.17 -30.03
CA GLU A 178 2.50 26.40 -30.77
C GLU A 178 3.79 27.02 -31.36
N ASP A 179 3.81 27.04 -32.69
CA ASP A 179 4.14 28.18 -33.54
C ASP A 179 5.28 28.04 -34.57
N ILE A 180 4.95 28.64 -35.73
CA ILE A 180 5.79 29.02 -36.87
C ILE A 180 5.94 27.94 -37.96
N TYR A 181 5.17 28.08 -39.04
CA TYR A 181 5.72 28.65 -40.28
C TYR A 181 4.62 29.31 -41.12
N THR A 182 4.58 30.64 -41.01
CA THR A 182 4.31 31.51 -42.16
C THR A 182 5.47 31.35 -43.15
N ILE A 183 5.15 31.00 -44.39
CA ILE A 183 5.44 31.68 -45.68
C ILE A 183 4.94 30.76 -46.79
#